data_AF-A0A537YTM0-F1
#
_entry.id   AF-A0A537YTM0-F1
#
_cell.length_a   1.000
_cell.length_b   1.000
_cell.length_c   1.000
_cell.angle_alpha   90.00
_cell.angle_beta   90.00
_cell.angle_gamma   90.00
#
_symmetry.space_group_name_H-M   'P 1'
#
loop_
_entity.id
_entity.type
_entity.pdbx_description
1 polymer ?
#
loop_
_entity_poly.entity_id
_entity_poly.type
_entity_poly.pdbx_seq_one_letter_code
_entity_poly.pdbx_strand_id
1 'polypeptide(L)'
;MIGHNWGTEHAERWVWLEGTGFADAPNTYFDAGAARVRLGSRVSPWIPSGMLVLDGEPHRLGGLGAIRSARVEEQPTVCSFFLPGKDVVVHGRVSAPAKDFVGWVYADPAGPEHNTVNCSVADLELTVERPGLPPRQLTLPGGGAYELGMRETDHGVPIQPYPDG
;
A
#
# COMPACT_ATOMS: atom_id res chain seq x y z
N MET A 1 -12.89 3.67 1.38
CA MET A 1 -12.17 3.92 0.13
C MET A 1 -12.16 5.42 -0.13
N ILE A 2 -11.03 6.09 0.09
CA ILE A 2 -10.82 7.46 -0.40
C ILE A 2 -10.25 7.29 -1.81
N GLY A 3 -10.89 7.84 -2.84
CA GLY A 3 -10.41 7.69 -4.21
C GLY A 3 -9.01 8.29 -4.37
N HIS A 4 -8.07 7.50 -4.88
CA HIS A 4 -6.71 7.93 -5.22
C HIS A 4 -6.56 8.25 -6.71
N ASN A 5 -7.66 8.15 -7.48
CA ASN A 5 -7.71 8.16 -8.94
C ASN A 5 -8.04 9.54 -9.54
N TRP A 6 -7.70 10.63 -8.84
CA TRP A 6 -7.98 11.98 -9.31
C TRP A 6 -6.71 12.67 -9.82
N GLY A 7 -6.73 13.06 -11.09
CA GLY A 7 -5.60 13.67 -11.78
C GLY A 7 -5.80 13.58 -13.30
N THR A 8 -4.84 14.11 -14.06
CA THR A 8 -4.83 13.95 -15.53
C THR A 8 -4.25 12.61 -15.98
N GLU A 9 -3.55 11.91 -15.08
CA GLU A 9 -2.88 10.62 -15.30
C GLU A 9 -2.86 9.86 -13.96
N HIS A 10 -2.79 8.52 -14.02
CA HIS A 10 -2.52 7.69 -12.84
C HIS A 10 -1.02 7.70 -12.50
N ALA A 11 -0.68 7.30 -11.27
CA ALA A 11 0.72 7.05 -10.93
C ALA A 11 1.27 5.92 -11.81
N GLU A 12 2.56 6.02 -12.18
CA GLU A 12 3.24 4.99 -12.99
C GLU A 12 3.27 3.62 -12.29
N ARG A 13 3.28 3.61 -10.96
CA ARG A 13 3.14 2.43 -10.11
C ARG A 13 2.66 2.86 -8.73
N TRP A 14 1.77 2.12 -8.08
CA TRP A 14 1.34 2.43 -6.72
C TRP A 14 1.06 1.20 -5.89
N VAL A 15 1.19 1.36 -4.57
CA VAL A 15 0.66 0.43 -3.58
C VAL A 15 -0.27 1.17 -2.64
N TRP A 16 -1.35 0.49 -2.22
CA TRP A 16 -2.18 0.91 -1.10
C TRP A 16 -2.36 -0.26 -0.13
N LEU A 17 -2.34 0.05 1.16
CA LEU A 17 -2.30 -0.88 2.27
C LEU A 17 -3.20 -0.33 3.37
N GLU A 18 -4.11 -1.16 3.86
CA GLU A 18 -4.98 -0.78 4.97
C GLU A 18 -5.15 -1.94 5.95
N GLY A 19 -5.34 -1.61 7.22
CA GLY A 19 -5.70 -2.56 8.24
C GLY A 19 -6.33 -1.88 9.44
N THR A 20 -7.51 -2.37 9.82
CA THR A 20 -8.27 -1.93 10.98
C THR A 20 -8.80 -3.14 11.76
N GLY A 21 -9.04 -2.98 13.06
CA GLY A 21 -9.58 -4.05 13.90
C GLY A 21 -8.54 -5.04 14.43
N PHE A 22 -7.32 -4.58 14.74
CA PHE A 22 -6.32 -5.38 15.44
C PHE A 22 -6.86 -5.86 16.81
N ALA A 23 -6.85 -7.18 17.05
CA ALA A 23 -7.52 -7.80 18.19
C ALA A 23 -7.11 -7.21 19.56
N ASP A 24 -5.81 -7.01 19.77
CA ASP A 24 -5.25 -6.47 21.02
C ASP A 24 -5.03 -4.95 20.97
N ALA A 25 -5.59 -4.26 19.97
CA ALA A 25 -5.42 -2.83 19.77
C ALA A 25 -6.64 -2.20 19.07
N PRO A 26 -7.82 -2.18 19.71
CA PRO A 26 -9.09 -1.77 19.06
C PRO A 26 -9.13 -0.32 18.58
N ASN A 27 -8.27 0.55 19.14
CA ASN A 27 -8.12 1.94 18.72
C ASN A 27 -6.95 2.14 17.75
N THR A 28 -6.48 1.08 17.11
CA THR A 28 -5.36 1.10 16.16
C THR A 28 -5.87 0.85 14.74
N TYR A 29 -5.40 1.67 13.81
CA TYR A 29 -5.56 1.43 12.38
C TYR A 29 -4.32 1.89 11.62
N PHE A 30 -4.12 1.31 10.45
CA PHE A 30 -3.04 1.61 9.53
C PHE A 30 -3.63 1.85 8.15
N ASP A 31 -3.28 2.97 7.52
CA ASP A 31 -3.63 3.29 6.14
C ASP A 31 -2.43 3.97 5.49
N ALA A 32 -1.84 3.34 4.48
CA ALA A 32 -0.66 3.86 3.83
C ALA A 32 -0.64 3.49 2.35
N GLY A 33 0.05 4.32 1.58
CA GLY A 33 0.39 4.02 0.20
C GLY A 33 1.74 4.58 -0.17
N ALA A 34 2.22 4.15 -1.32
CA ALA A 34 3.36 4.77 -1.97
C ALA A 34 3.12 4.80 -3.47
N ALA A 35 3.57 5.87 -4.12
CA ALA A 35 3.46 6.02 -5.55
C ALA A 35 4.83 6.28 -6.19
N ARG A 36 5.01 5.79 -7.41
CA ARG A 36 6.05 6.23 -8.32
C ARG A 36 5.38 6.99 -9.45
N VAL A 37 5.85 8.20 -9.71
CA VAL A 37 5.28 9.08 -10.74
C VAL A 37 6.26 9.27 -11.88
N ARG A 38 5.72 9.43 -13.10
CA ARG A 38 6.51 9.73 -14.29
C ARG A 38 6.76 11.23 -14.37
N LEU A 39 8.02 11.63 -14.44
CA LEU A 39 8.48 13.01 -14.59
C LEU A 39 9.28 13.10 -15.89
N GLY A 40 8.58 13.33 -17.01
CA GLY A 40 9.15 13.22 -18.34
C GLY A 40 9.60 11.77 -18.62
N SER A 41 10.87 11.58 -18.97
CA SER A 41 11.44 10.25 -19.26
C SER A 41 11.89 9.46 -18.03
N ARG A 42 11.78 10.03 -16.82
CA ARG A 42 12.22 9.40 -15.58
C ARG A 42 11.04 9.03 -14.71
N VAL A 43 11.21 7.98 -13.90
CA VAL A 43 10.24 7.58 -12.86
C VAL A 43 10.83 7.94 -11.51
N SER A 44 10.01 8.53 -10.63
CA SER A 44 10.44 8.87 -9.27
C SER A 44 10.83 7.63 -8.46
N PRO A 45 11.58 7.80 -7.36
CA PRO A 45 11.56 6.84 -6.26
C PRO A 45 10.15 6.72 -5.67
N TRP A 46 9.96 5.79 -4.74
CA TRP A 46 8.72 5.70 -3.97
C TRP A 46 8.47 6.97 -3.17
N ILE A 47 7.28 7.53 -3.33
CA ILE A 47 6.76 8.66 -2.56
C ILE A 47 5.77 8.09 -1.54
N PRO A 48 6.18 7.85 -0.29
CA PRO A 48 5.33 7.26 0.74
C PRO A 48 4.37 8.30 1.33
N SER A 49 3.18 7.87 1.71
CA SER A 49 2.22 8.66 2.51
C SER A 49 1.34 7.72 3.31
N GLY A 50 1.16 7.98 4.60
CA GLY A 50 0.26 7.17 5.41
C GLY A 50 0.04 7.69 6.82
N MET A 51 -0.79 6.96 7.53
CA MET A 51 -1.14 7.16 8.93
C MET A 51 -1.13 5.80 9.64
N LEU A 52 -0.48 5.76 10.79
CA LEU A 52 -0.74 4.77 11.83
C LEU A 52 -1.41 5.52 12.97
N VAL A 53 -2.62 5.14 13.36
CA VAL A 53 -3.13 5.49 14.69
C VAL A 53 -2.82 4.30 15.58
N LEU A 54 -2.09 4.51 16.67
CA LEU A 54 -1.66 3.46 17.59
C LEU A 54 -2.25 3.73 18.97
N ASP A 55 -3.18 2.88 19.42
CA ASP A 55 -3.97 3.08 20.64
C ASP A 55 -4.63 4.47 20.74
N GLY A 56 -5.10 5.00 19.61
CA GLY A 56 -5.70 6.34 19.53
C GLY A 56 -4.70 7.48 19.28
N GLU A 57 -3.39 7.22 19.31
CA GLU A 57 -2.36 8.25 19.04
C GLU A 57 -1.97 8.27 17.55
N PRO A 58 -2.13 9.40 16.84
CA PRO A 58 -1.84 9.50 15.41
C PRO A 58 -0.35 9.69 15.11
N HIS A 59 0.13 8.90 14.15
CA HIS A 59 1.49 8.88 13.65
C HIS A 59 1.50 8.99 12.12
N ARG A 60 1.90 10.15 11.61
CA ARG A 60 2.11 10.32 10.16
C ARG A 60 3.32 9.54 9.69
N LEU A 61 3.17 8.85 8.58
CA LEU A 61 4.21 8.06 7.91
C LEU A 61 4.49 8.65 6.53
N GLY A 62 5.75 8.62 6.12
CA GLY A 62 6.16 9.06 4.80
C GLY A 62 6.30 10.59 4.67
N GLY A 63 5.87 11.11 3.52
CA GLY A 63 6.11 12.47 3.07
C GLY A 63 7.43 12.64 2.34
N LEU A 64 7.67 13.84 1.78
CA LEU A 64 8.83 14.11 0.91
C LEU A 64 10.18 13.88 1.61
N GLY A 65 10.25 14.13 2.92
CA GLY A 65 11.47 13.90 3.72
C GLY A 65 11.80 12.41 3.90
N ALA A 66 10.84 11.52 3.69
CA ALA A 66 10.99 10.08 3.87
C ALA A 66 11.32 9.33 2.57
N ILE A 67 11.31 9.98 1.40
CA ILE A 67 11.50 9.35 0.08
C ILE A 67 12.79 8.51 0.02
N ARG A 68 13.87 8.97 0.66
CA ARG A 68 15.17 8.29 0.63
C ARG A 68 15.26 7.09 1.57
N SER A 69 14.46 7.08 2.63
CA SER A 69 14.51 6.07 3.69
C SER A 69 13.40 5.03 3.55
N ALA A 70 12.27 5.39 2.94
CA ALA A 70 11.19 4.46 2.69
C ALA A 70 11.60 3.39 1.69
N ARG A 71 11.11 2.17 1.92
CA ARG A 71 11.28 1.03 1.02
C ARG A 71 9.94 0.36 0.82
N VAL A 72 9.69 -0.05 -0.42
CA VAL A 72 8.52 -0.83 -0.82
C VAL A 72 9.01 -1.86 -1.83
N GLU A 73 8.81 -3.12 -1.52
CA GLU A 73 9.08 -4.28 -2.36
C GLU A 73 7.75 -4.99 -2.57
N GLU A 74 7.18 -4.84 -3.76
CA GLU A 74 5.86 -5.35 -4.09
C GLU A 74 5.92 -6.45 -5.15
N GLN A 75 4.93 -7.32 -5.09
CA GLN A 75 4.58 -8.36 -6.04
C GLN A 75 3.06 -8.50 -5.98
N PRO A 76 2.40 -9.08 -7.00
CA PRO A 76 0.94 -9.15 -7.05
C PRO A 76 0.26 -9.75 -5.81
N THR A 77 0.93 -10.67 -5.10
CA THR A 77 0.36 -11.36 -3.93
C THR A 77 1.02 -11.00 -2.61
N VAL A 78 2.00 -10.10 -2.60
CA VAL A 78 2.77 -9.75 -1.41
C VAL A 78 3.43 -8.39 -1.53
N CYS A 79 3.40 -7.61 -0.47
CA CYS A 79 4.20 -6.39 -0.36
C CYS A 79 4.90 -6.34 1.00
N SER A 80 6.21 -6.08 0.98
CA SER A 80 7.02 -5.75 2.16
C SER A 80 7.36 -4.27 2.12
N PHE A 81 7.26 -3.59 3.26
CA PHE A 81 7.47 -2.15 3.33
C PHE A 81 8.19 -1.70 4.59
N PHE A 82 8.82 -0.54 4.48
CA PHE A 82 9.45 0.21 5.55
C PHE A 82 9.05 1.68 5.36
N LEU A 83 8.28 2.22 6.32
CA LEU A 83 7.69 3.55 6.28
C LEU A 83 8.07 4.33 7.54
N PRO A 84 8.98 5.32 7.43
CA PRO A 84 9.37 6.13 8.57
C PRO A 84 8.38 7.29 8.79
N GLY A 85 8.17 7.64 10.05
CA GLY A 85 7.56 8.87 10.53
C GLY A 85 8.54 9.69 11.37
N LYS A 86 8.06 10.71 12.09
CA LYS A 86 8.91 11.60 12.89
C LYS A 86 9.65 10.87 14.02
N ASP A 87 8.90 10.15 14.86
CA ASP A 87 9.38 9.46 16.06
C ASP A 87 8.90 8.00 16.09
N VAL A 88 8.73 7.42 14.90
CA VAL A 88 8.15 6.09 14.69
C VAL A 88 8.61 5.56 13.35
N VAL A 89 8.83 4.25 13.28
CA VAL A 89 9.06 3.52 12.05
C VAL A 89 8.12 2.34 12.02
N VAL A 90 7.44 2.15 10.89
CA VAL A 90 6.60 0.97 10.66
C VAL A 90 7.25 0.16 9.56
N HIS A 91 7.58 -1.09 9.83
CA HIS A 91 7.87 -2.06 8.79
C HIS A 91 6.87 -3.18 8.85
N GLY A 92 6.57 -3.78 7.70
CA GLY A 92 5.50 -4.75 7.65
C GLY A 92 5.49 -5.54 6.37
N ARG A 93 4.58 -6.50 6.37
CA ARG A 93 4.31 -7.39 5.25
C ARG A 93 2.81 -7.58 5.13
N VAL A 94 2.30 -7.44 3.92
CA VAL A 94 0.95 -7.87 3.56
C VAL A 94 1.05 -9.01 2.56
N SER A 95 0.20 -10.02 2.69
CA SER A 95 0.13 -11.11 1.70
C SER A 95 -1.20 -11.85 1.75
N ALA A 96 -1.54 -12.48 0.63
CA ALA A 96 -2.63 -13.47 0.58
C ALA A 96 -2.34 -14.51 -0.53
N PRO A 97 -3.05 -15.66 -0.54
CA PRO A 97 -3.02 -16.57 -1.68
C PRO A 97 -3.52 -15.89 -2.96
N ALA A 98 -2.93 -16.23 -4.12
CA ALA A 98 -3.30 -15.63 -5.40
C ALA A 98 -4.80 -15.70 -5.74
N LYS A 99 -5.49 -16.76 -5.29
CA LYS A 99 -6.94 -16.95 -5.49
C LYS A 99 -7.81 -15.90 -4.80
N ASP A 100 -7.26 -15.16 -3.85
CA ASP A 100 -7.95 -14.15 -3.06
C ASP A 100 -7.72 -12.74 -3.61
N PHE A 101 -6.97 -12.62 -4.71
CA PHE A 101 -6.80 -11.37 -5.46
C PHE A 101 -7.76 -11.29 -6.64
N VAL A 102 -8.19 -10.07 -6.92
CA VAL A 102 -8.97 -9.73 -8.10
C VAL A 102 -8.22 -8.68 -8.90
N GLY A 103 -8.17 -8.85 -10.22
CA GLY A 103 -7.52 -7.92 -11.15
C GLY A 103 -8.52 -7.11 -11.97
N TRP A 104 -8.19 -5.85 -12.24
CA TRP A 104 -8.97 -4.92 -13.06
C TRP A 104 -8.05 -4.18 -14.02
N VAL A 105 -8.61 -3.78 -15.15
CA VAL A 105 -8.00 -2.80 -16.04
C VAL A 105 -8.41 -1.42 -15.59
N TYR A 106 -7.44 -0.58 -15.24
CA TYR A 106 -7.66 0.84 -15.01
C TYR A 106 -7.41 1.61 -16.31
N ALA A 107 -8.46 2.25 -16.82
CA ALA A 107 -8.38 3.16 -17.95
C ALA A 107 -7.55 4.39 -17.56
N ASP A 108 -6.48 4.63 -18.31
CA ASP A 108 -5.69 5.86 -18.23
C ASP A 108 -6.18 6.81 -19.32
N PRO A 109 -6.67 8.03 -18.98
CA PRO A 109 -7.17 9.00 -19.96
C PRO A 109 -6.16 9.38 -21.05
N ALA A 110 -4.85 9.17 -20.84
CA ALA A 110 -3.80 9.59 -21.77
C ALA A 110 -2.71 8.54 -22.07
N GLY A 111 -2.81 7.31 -21.54
CA GLY A 111 -1.70 6.35 -21.53
C GLY A 111 -2.06 4.90 -21.89
N PRO A 112 -1.05 4.02 -22.00
CA PRO A 112 -1.27 2.58 -22.05
C PRO A 112 -1.93 2.09 -20.76
N GLU A 113 -2.71 1.02 -20.89
CA GLU A 113 -3.38 0.27 -19.84
C GLU A 113 -2.54 0.12 -18.55
N HIS A 114 -3.18 0.32 -17.39
CA HIS A 114 -2.66 -0.11 -16.09
C HIS A 114 -3.50 -1.27 -15.57
N ASN A 115 -2.84 -2.32 -15.10
CA ASN A 115 -3.50 -3.36 -14.35
C ASN A 115 -3.41 -3.04 -12.87
N THR A 116 -4.51 -3.25 -12.17
CA THR A 116 -4.58 -3.12 -10.74
C THR A 116 -5.01 -4.45 -10.15
N VAL A 117 -4.28 -4.95 -9.16
CA VAL A 117 -4.68 -6.11 -8.38
C VAL A 117 -5.03 -5.67 -6.98
N ASN A 118 -6.09 -6.25 -6.42
CA ASN A 118 -6.59 -5.91 -5.10
C ASN A 118 -6.97 -7.18 -4.33
N CYS A 119 -6.66 -7.19 -3.04
CA CYS A 119 -7.17 -8.14 -2.07
C CYS A 119 -7.68 -7.35 -0.87
N SER A 120 -8.90 -7.67 -0.41
CA SER A 120 -9.52 -7.06 0.78
C SER A 120 -9.57 -8.01 1.98
N VAL A 121 -8.87 -9.14 1.90
CA VAL A 121 -8.83 -10.21 2.91
C VAL A 121 -7.39 -10.71 3.11
N ALA A 122 -6.44 -9.79 3.12
CA ALA A 122 -5.03 -10.11 3.25
C ALA A 122 -4.60 -10.23 4.71
N ASP A 123 -3.59 -11.05 4.96
CA ASP A 123 -2.87 -11.05 6.23
C ASP A 123 -1.95 -9.84 6.27
N LEU A 124 -2.05 -9.04 7.33
CA LEU A 124 -1.18 -7.88 7.56
C LEU A 124 -0.39 -8.07 8.86
N GLU A 125 0.93 -7.93 8.77
CA GLU A 125 1.85 -7.94 9.89
C GLU A 125 2.59 -6.60 9.93
N LEU A 126 2.58 -5.94 11.09
CA LEU A 126 3.29 -4.69 11.34
C LEU A 126 4.19 -4.83 12.55
N THR A 127 5.43 -4.38 12.41
CA THR A 127 6.30 -4.05 13.53
C THR A 127 6.44 -2.54 13.62
N VAL A 128 6.06 -1.99 14.77
CA VAL A 128 6.15 -0.56 15.07
C VAL A 128 7.30 -0.32 16.04
N GLU A 129 8.29 0.44 15.59
CA GLU A 129 9.44 0.84 16.39
C GLU A 129 9.31 2.31 16.79
N ARG A 130 9.53 2.60 18.08
CA ARG A 130 9.56 3.97 18.63
C ARG A 130 10.79 4.13 19.53
N PRO A 131 11.44 5.30 19.53
CA PRO A 131 12.62 5.54 20.37
C PRO A 131 12.35 5.23 21.85
N GLY A 132 13.23 4.44 22.46
CA GLY A 132 13.17 4.13 23.90
C GLY A 132 12.05 3.16 24.31
N LEU A 133 11.30 2.59 23.36
CA LEU A 133 10.24 1.61 23.61
C LEU A 133 10.56 0.28 22.93
N PRO A 134 10.13 -0.87 23.50
CA PRO A 134 10.24 -2.14 22.80
C PRO A 134 9.40 -2.12 21.50
N PRO A 135 9.83 -2.80 20.43
CA PRO A 135 9.03 -2.94 19.22
C PRO A 135 7.67 -3.55 19.52
N ARG A 136 6.61 -3.01 18.92
CA ARG A 136 5.26 -3.55 19.03
C ARG A 136 4.89 -4.31 17.77
N GLN A 137 4.46 -5.55 17.95
CA GLN A 137 3.90 -6.36 16.87
C GLN A 137 2.39 -6.19 16.81
N LEU A 138 1.86 -6.03 15.60
CA LEU A 138 0.44 -6.02 15.31
C LEU A 138 0.21 -7.01 14.16
N THR A 139 -0.77 -7.90 14.34
CA THR A 139 -1.15 -8.88 13.32
C THR A 139 -2.63 -8.77 13.05
N LEU A 140 -3.00 -8.91 11.78
CA LEU A 140 -4.37 -8.84 11.32
C LEU A 140 -4.58 -9.91 10.25
N PRO A 141 -4.85 -11.16 10.66
CA PRO A 141 -5.09 -12.25 9.72
C PRO A 141 -6.39 -12.03 8.94
N GLY A 142 -6.32 -12.06 7.61
CA GLY A 142 -7.45 -11.90 6.70
C GLY A 142 -8.24 -10.59 6.82
N GLY A 143 -7.73 -9.60 7.55
CA GLY A 143 -8.42 -8.33 7.81
C GLY A 143 -7.77 -7.11 7.17
N GLY A 144 -6.64 -7.28 6.48
CA GLY A 144 -5.96 -6.21 5.75
C GLY A 144 -6.43 -6.09 4.30
N ALA A 145 -6.23 -4.91 3.73
CA ALA A 145 -6.35 -4.67 2.30
C ALA A 145 -4.99 -4.40 1.66
N TYR A 146 -4.82 -4.86 0.42
CA TYR A 146 -3.66 -4.59 -0.41
C TYR A 146 -4.09 -4.33 -1.84
N GLU A 147 -3.61 -3.24 -2.40
CA GLU A 147 -3.72 -2.91 -3.81
C GLU A 147 -2.35 -2.64 -4.41
N LEU A 148 -2.15 -3.09 -5.64
CA LEU A 148 -1.00 -2.76 -6.48
C LEU A 148 -1.50 -2.36 -7.87
N GLY A 149 -1.16 -1.14 -8.28
CA GLY A 149 -1.30 -0.70 -9.65
C GLY A 149 0.04 -0.71 -10.37
N MET A 150 0.04 -1.26 -11.58
CA MET A 150 1.24 -1.57 -12.36
C MET A 150 0.93 -1.59 -13.86
N ARG A 151 1.97 -1.70 -14.70
CA ARG A 151 1.83 -1.79 -16.17
C ARG A 151 1.94 -3.21 -16.70
N GLU A 152 2.60 -4.06 -15.94
CA GLU A 152 2.75 -5.47 -16.25
C GLU A 152 1.35 -6.09 -16.38
N THR A 153 1.16 -6.91 -17.41
CA THR A 153 -0.10 -7.63 -17.69
C THR A 153 0.04 -9.15 -17.56
N ASP A 154 1.27 -9.64 -17.36
CA ASP A 154 1.64 -11.05 -17.16
C ASP A 154 1.80 -11.43 -15.68
N HIS A 155 1.24 -10.62 -14.78
CA HIS A 155 1.36 -10.71 -13.32
C HIS A 155 0.63 -11.90 -12.66
N GLY A 156 -0.06 -12.74 -13.44
CA GLY A 156 -0.65 -14.01 -12.96
C GLY A 156 -1.95 -13.88 -12.15
N VAL A 157 -2.54 -12.69 -12.05
CA VAL A 157 -3.88 -12.49 -11.45
C VAL A 157 -4.91 -12.31 -12.58
N PRO A 158 -5.99 -13.10 -12.62
CA PRO A 158 -7.01 -12.96 -13.65
C PRO A 158 -7.70 -11.59 -13.63
N ILE A 159 -7.68 -10.93 -14.79
CA ILE A 159 -8.43 -9.69 -15.02
C ILE A 159 -9.92 -10.00 -15.16
N GLN A 160 -10.74 -9.27 -14.42
CA GLN A 160 -12.19 -9.43 -14.50
C GLN A 160 -12.75 -8.85 -15.80
N PRO A 161 -13.82 -9.43 -16.36
CA PRO A 161 -14.35 -9.06 -17.68
C PRO A 161 -15.19 -7.77 -17.67
N TYR A 162 -15.07 -6.96 -16.62
CA TYR A 162 -15.85 -5.74 -16.47
C TYR A 162 -15.03 -4.56 -17.00
N PRO A 163 -15.58 -3.75 -17.92
CA PRO A 163 -14.91 -2.54 -18.35
C PRO A 163 -14.85 -1.54 -17.19
N ASP A 164 -13.82 -0.70 -17.19
CA ASP A 164 -13.88 0.57 -16.46
C ASP A 164 -15.07 1.37 -17.01
N GLY A 165 -15.96 1.80 -16.12
CA GLY A 165 -17.34 2.21 -16.41
C GLY A 165 -17.55 3.29 -17.46
#